data_AF-A0A0R3WX03-F1
#
_entry.id   AF-A0A0R3WX03-F1
#
_cell.length_a   1.000
_cell.length_b   1.000
_cell.length_c   1.000
_cell.angle_alpha   90.00
_cell.angle_beta   90.00
_cell.angle_gamma   90.00
#
_symmetry.space_group_name_H-M   'P 1'
#
loop_
_entity.id
_entity.type
_entity.pdbx_description
1 polymer ?
#
loop_
_entity_poly.entity_id
_entity_poly.type
_entity_poly.pdbx_seq_one_letter_code
_entity_poly.pdbx_strand_id
1 'polypeptide(L)'
;MAHFLLTTLTDITAGALFAATFLRRISKKTRSPSDSMDQRRFASEFEQLAVSILDACYFNNKENTMQLLVMERRSFAMLSCLMIASEGNCREFMQHRACQEYLDRVWAYKLLIKRLSGRFILSLVVGAVFPPAVPFVAEYDESMYGKSAKSREAVRLSNS
;
A
#
# COMPACT_ATOMS: atom_id res chain seq x y z
N MET A 1 0.87 20.47 -18.72
CA MET A 1 -0.48 20.52 -18.10
C MET A 1 -0.87 19.22 -17.42
N ALA A 2 -0.75 18.04 -18.05
CA ALA A 2 -1.11 16.75 -17.43
C ALA A 2 -0.41 16.45 -16.09
N HIS A 3 0.89 16.74 -15.96
CA HIS A 3 1.63 16.53 -14.71
C HIS A 3 1.12 17.40 -13.55
N PHE A 4 0.70 18.64 -13.85
CA PHE A 4 0.12 19.53 -12.86
C PHE A 4 -1.22 18.99 -12.36
N LEU A 5 -2.10 18.59 -13.29
CA LEU A 5 -3.38 17.96 -12.95
C LEU A 5 -3.20 16.68 -12.13
N LEU A 6 -2.23 15.85 -12.50
CA LEU A 6 -1.91 14.64 -11.74
C LEU A 6 -1.47 15.00 -10.32
N THR A 7 -0.59 15.99 -10.16
CA THR A 7 -0.08 16.41 -8.85
C THR A 7 -1.21 16.94 -7.97
N THR A 8 -2.04 17.86 -8.48
CA THR A 8 -3.18 18.39 -7.72
C THR A 8 -4.14 17.30 -7.30
N LEU A 9 -4.42 16.33 -8.19
CA LEU A 9 -5.36 15.26 -7.91
C LEU A 9 -4.78 14.25 -6.91
N THR A 10 -3.46 14.00 -6.96
CA THR A 10 -2.75 13.21 -5.93
C THR A 10 -2.88 13.82 -4.55
N ASP A 11 -2.73 15.14 -4.44
CA ASP A 11 -2.75 15.83 -3.15
C ASP A 11 -4.16 15.82 -2.55
N ILE A 12 -5.20 15.96 -3.39
CA ILE A 12 -6.61 15.84 -2.96
C ILE A 12 -6.92 14.40 -2.51
N THR A 13 -6.49 13.39 -3.28
CA THR A 13 -6.72 11.97 -2.95
C THR A 13 -6.03 11.60 -1.64
N ALA A 14 -4.78 12.01 -1.46
CA ALA A 14 -4.01 11.78 -0.24
C ALA A 14 -4.63 12.50 0.97
N GLY A 15 -5.08 13.75 0.80
CA GLY A 15 -5.78 14.51 1.84
C GLY A 15 -7.10 13.87 2.26
N ALA A 16 -7.90 13.40 1.30
CA ALA A 16 -9.16 12.70 1.55
C ALA A 16 -8.92 11.37 2.31
N LEU A 17 -7.96 10.57 1.85
CA LEU A 17 -7.58 9.34 2.55
C LEU A 17 -7.08 9.65 3.97
N PHE A 18 -6.21 10.65 4.13
CA PHE A 18 -5.71 11.04 5.44
C PHE A 18 -6.85 11.47 6.37
N ALA A 19 -7.79 12.30 5.91
CA ALA A 19 -8.97 12.69 6.67
C ALA A 19 -9.81 11.48 7.07
N ALA A 20 -10.05 10.52 6.17
CA ALA A 20 -10.74 9.28 6.46
C ALA A 20 -10.00 8.45 7.54
N THR A 21 -8.68 8.31 7.42
CA THR A 21 -7.87 7.59 8.42
C THR A 21 -7.95 8.27 9.79
N PHE A 22 -7.88 9.59 9.81
CA PHE A 22 -7.88 10.41 11.02
C PHE A 22 -9.21 10.32 11.75
N LEU A 23 -10.33 10.50 11.03
CA LEU A 23 -11.67 10.37 11.57
C LEU A 23 -11.95 8.95 12.11
N ARG A 24 -11.44 7.91 11.45
CA ARG A 24 -11.52 6.53 11.97
C ARG A 24 -10.75 6.33 13.26
N ARG A 25 -9.58 6.96 13.38
CA ARG A 25 -8.79 6.93 14.61
C ARG A 25 -9.49 7.67 15.74
N ILE A 26 -10.09 8.84 15.46
CA ILE A 26 -10.90 9.58 16.43
C ILE A 26 -12.09 8.72 16.86
N SER A 27 -12.87 8.18 15.92
CA SER A 27 -14.03 7.33 16.21
C SER A 27 -13.72 6.14 17.12
N LYS A 28 -12.54 5.53 16.99
CA LYS A 28 -12.11 4.43 17.88
C LYS A 28 -11.84 4.88 19.31
N LYS A 29 -11.50 6.16 19.53
CA LYS A 29 -11.20 6.73 20.85
C LYS A 29 -12.38 7.48 21.46
N THR A 30 -13.38 7.86 20.65
CA THR A 30 -14.59 8.55 21.07
C THR A 30 -15.41 7.69 22.03
N ARG A 31 -15.82 8.27 23.17
CA ARG A 31 -16.57 7.59 24.25
C ARG A 31 -18.08 7.61 24.02
N SER A 32 -18.59 8.58 23.27
CA SER A 32 -20.00 8.71 22.89
C SER A 32 -20.30 7.88 21.63
N PRO A 33 -21.32 7.00 21.65
CA PRO A 33 -21.66 6.17 20.50
C PRO A 33 -22.22 6.99 19.32
N SER A 34 -22.99 8.07 19.56
CA SER A 34 -23.53 8.96 18.52
C SER A 34 -22.42 9.58 17.67
N ASP A 35 -21.48 10.25 18.32
CA ASP A 35 -20.43 11.02 17.64
C ASP A 35 -19.46 10.08 16.93
N SER A 36 -19.24 8.88 17.49
CA SER A 36 -18.42 7.84 16.86
C SER A 36 -19.01 7.33 15.53
N MET A 37 -20.34 7.33 15.40
CA MET A 37 -21.05 6.92 14.19
C MET A 37 -20.98 7.98 13.11
N ASP A 38 -21.17 9.26 13.47
CA ASP A 38 -21.04 10.37 12.54
C ASP A 38 -19.61 10.51 12.01
N GLN A 39 -18.61 10.35 12.88
CA GLN A 39 -17.19 10.32 12.47
C GLN A 39 -16.89 9.18 11.49
N ARG A 40 -17.51 8.01 11.66
CA ARG A 40 -17.37 6.88 10.71
C ARG A 40 -18.04 7.16 9.37
N ARG A 41 -19.21 7.81 9.39
CA ARG A 41 -19.92 8.22 8.17
C ARG A 41 -19.08 9.20 7.36
N PHE A 42 -18.59 10.27 7.98
CA PHE A 42 -17.70 11.22 7.31
C PHE A 42 -16.42 10.55 6.78
N ALA A 43 -15.82 9.64 7.56
CA ALA A 43 -14.67 8.89 7.07
C ALA A 43 -14.98 8.03 5.83
N SER A 44 -16.18 7.47 5.75
CA SER A 44 -16.64 6.71 4.58
C SER A 44 -16.84 7.62 3.37
N GLU A 45 -17.43 8.81 3.56
CA GLU A 45 -17.63 9.79 2.49
C GLU A 45 -16.30 10.29 1.91
N PHE A 46 -15.30 10.58 2.77
CA PHE A 46 -13.97 10.95 2.30
C PHE A 46 -13.27 9.81 1.54
N GLU A 47 -13.45 8.56 1.99
CA GLU A 47 -12.94 7.41 1.26
C GLU A 47 -13.61 7.27 -0.11
N GLN A 48 -14.93 7.42 -0.19
CA GLN A 48 -15.67 7.37 -1.46
C GLN A 48 -15.27 8.50 -2.41
N LEU A 49 -15.01 9.70 -1.88
CA LEU A 49 -14.46 10.79 -2.68
C LEU A 49 -13.10 10.41 -3.28
N ALA A 50 -12.19 9.84 -2.47
CA ALA A 50 -10.90 9.36 -2.97
C ALA A 50 -11.05 8.27 -4.03
N VAL A 51 -12.02 7.35 -3.88
CA VAL A 51 -12.35 6.33 -4.88
C VAL A 51 -12.84 6.98 -6.18
N SER A 52 -13.77 7.93 -6.12
CA SER A 52 -14.29 8.60 -7.31
C SER A 52 -13.22 9.36 -8.09
N ILE A 53 -12.28 9.99 -7.37
CA ILE A 53 -11.13 10.67 -7.95
C ILE A 53 -10.23 9.65 -8.65
N LEU A 54 -9.95 8.53 -7.99
CA LEU A 54 -9.14 7.45 -8.55
C LEU A 54 -9.79 6.85 -9.80
N ASP A 55 -11.10 6.68 -9.80
CA ASP A 55 -11.86 6.14 -10.94
C ASP A 55 -11.83 7.11 -12.14
N ALA A 56 -12.00 8.41 -11.89
CA ALA A 56 -11.84 9.44 -12.92
C ALA A 56 -10.42 9.46 -13.52
N CYS A 57 -9.39 9.28 -12.68
CA CYS A 57 -8.02 9.12 -13.15
C CYS A 57 -7.86 7.87 -14.02
N TYR A 58 -8.40 6.75 -13.54
CA TYR A 58 -8.26 5.44 -14.18
C TYR A 58 -8.94 5.43 -15.56
N PHE A 59 -10.10 6.07 -15.68
CA PHE A 59 -10.81 6.24 -16.94
C PHE A 59 -10.01 7.08 -17.94
N ASN A 60 -9.36 8.15 -17.48
CA ASN A 60 -8.59 9.03 -18.35
C ASN A 60 -7.26 8.42 -18.79
N ASN A 61 -6.46 7.88 -17.85
CA ASN A 61 -5.18 7.25 -18.16
C ASN A 61 -4.73 6.29 -17.05
N LYS A 62 -4.63 5.01 -17.39
CA LYS A 62 -4.24 3.95 -16.46
C LYS A 62 -2.81 4.11 -15.95
N GLU A 63 -1.85 4.34 -16.83
CA GLU A 63 -0.43 4.51 -16.49
C GLU A 63 -0.21 5.68 -15.51
N ASN A 64 -0.86 6.83 -15.76
CA ASN A 64 -0.79 7.97 -14.85
C ASN A 64 -1.42 7.64 -13.49
N THR A 65 -2.50 6.86 -13.47
CA THR A 65 -3.16 6.41 -12.24
C THR A 65 -2.27 5.50 -11.41
N MET A 66 -1.52 4.61 -12.05
CA MET A 66 -0.53 3.79 -11.36
C MET A 66 0.56 4.65 -10.72
N GLN A 67 1.04 5.66 -11.43
CA GLN A 67 2.00 6.63 -10.89
C GLN A 67 1.40 7.41 -9.70
N LEU A 68 0.11 7.76 -9.79
CA LEU A 68 -0.67 8.39 -8.73
C LEU A 68 -0.67 7.57 -7.42
N LEU A 69 -0.83 6.24 -7.54
CA LEU A 69 -0.90 5.32 -6.41
C LEU A 69 0.43 5.14 -5.68
N VAL A 70 1.55 5.23 -6.39
CA VAL A 70 2.89 4.90 -5.87
C VAL A 70 3.77 6.09 -5.56
N MET A 71 3.44 7.27 -6.08
CA MET A 71 4.25 8.46 -5.83
C MET A 71 4.22 8.80 -4.35
N GLU A 72 5.40 8.80 -3.74
CA GLU A 72 5.61 9.29 -2.38
C GLU A 72 5.60 10.83 -2.38
N ARG A 73 4.95 11.41 -1.38
CA ARG A 73 4.86 12.87 -1.21
C ARG A 73 5.47 13.29 0.10
N ARG A 74 6.35 14.30 0.06
CA ARG A 74 6.93 14.90 1.28
C ARG A 74 5.86 15.50 2.18
N SER A 75 4.75 15.96 1.58
CA SER A 75 3.61 16.59 2.25
C SER A 75 2.85 15.64 3.20
N PHE A 76 2.88 14.33 2.94
CA PHE A 76 2.19 13.31 3.73
C PHE A 76 3.17 12.23 4.20
N ALA A 77 4.22 12.65 4.92
CA ALA A 77 5.19 11.76 5.56
C ALA A 77 5.94 10.80 4.61
N MET A 78 6.16 11.17 3.34
CA MET A 78 6.76 10.30 2.30
C MET A 78 5.94 9.03 2.04
N LEU A 79 4.65 9.01 2.43
CA LEU A 79 3.78 7.88 2.15
C LEU A 79 3.13 8.06 0.77
N SER A 80 2.97 6.94 0.06
CA SER A 80 2.14 6.90 -1.15
C SER A 80 0.66 6.77 -0.78
N CYS A 81 -0.24 7.13 -1.71
CA CYS A 81 -1.68 7.01 -1.48
C CYS A 81 -2.07 5.56 -1.10
N LEU A 82 -1.41 4.57 -1.69
CA LEU A 82 -1.63 3.16 -1.36
C LEU A 82 -1.21 2.81 0.08
N MET A 83 -0.11 3.39 0.57
CA MET A 83 0.34 3.19 1.95
C MET A 83 -0.60 3.87 2.96
N ILE A 84 -1.05 5.10 2.66
CA ILE A 84 -2.02 5.82 3.50
C ILE A 84 -3.35 5.04 3.57
N ALA A 85 -3.84 4.56 2.42
CA ALA A 85 -5.05 3.75 2.38
C ALA A 85 -4.91 2.44 3.19
N SER A 86 -3.76 1.77 3.08
CA SER A 86 -3.45 0.56 3.84
C SER A 86 -3.42 0.82 5.35
N GLU A 87 -2.72 1.86 5.81
CA GLU A 87 -2.63 2.23 7.23
C GLU A 87 -3.99 2.72 7.78
N GLY A 88 -4.79 3.34 6.92
CA GLY A 88 -6.13 3.82 7.18
C GLY A 88 -7.22 2.76 7.22
N ASN A 89 -6.89 1.52 6.85
CA ASN A 89 -7.86 0.45 6.59
C ASN A 89 -8.97 0.90 5.62
N CYS A 90 -8.62 1.69 4.60
CA CYS A 90 -9.50 2.16 3.53
C CYS A 90 -9.73 1.03 2.51
N ARG A 91 -10.67 0.14 2.85
CA ARG A 91 -10.95 -1.09 2.10
C ARG A 91 -11.61 -0.83 0.75
N GLU A 92 -12.52 0.12 0.64
CA GLU A 92 -13.17 0.44 -0.64
C GLU A 92 -12.15 0.99 -1.63
N PHE A 93 -11.23 1.83 -1.16
CA PHE A 93 -10.12 2.33 -1.97
C PHE A 93 -9.19 1.20 -2.44
N MET A 94 -8.82 0.27 -1.55
CA MET A 94 -7.94 -0.86 -1.90
C MET A 94 -8.61 -1.89 -2.83
N GLN A 95 -9.93 -2.02 -2.78
CA GLN A 95 -10.68 -2.92 -3.66
C GLN A 95 -10.82 -2.38 -5.09
N HIS A 96 -10.50 -1.10 -5.32
CA HIS A 96 -10.56 -0.51 -6.65
C HIS A 96 -9.70 -1.27 -7.66
N ARG A 97 -10.18 -1.39 -8.91
CA ARG A 97 -9.50 -2.16 -9.97
C ARG A 97 -8.08 -1.68 -10.23
N ALA A 98 -7.85 -0.36 -10.16
CA ALA A 98 -6.53 0.23 -10.30
C ALA A 98 -5.54 -0.28 -9.22
N CYS A 99 -6.00 -0.41 -7.97
CA CYS A 99 -5.19 -0.91 -6.86
C CYS A 99 -4.88 -2.41 -7.02
N GLN A 100 -5.88 -3.20 -7.42
CA GLN A 100 -5.69 -4.64 -7.67
C GLN A 100 -4.72 -4.89 -8.82
N GLU A 101 -4.87 -4.18 -9.94
CA GLU A 101 -4.00 -4.30 -11.11
C GLU A 101 -2.56 -3.85 -10.79
N TYR A 102 -2.39 -2.79 -9.99
CA TYR A 102 -1.08 -2.40 -9.48
C TYR A 102 -0.45 -3.50 -8.63
N LEU A 103 -1.19 -3.99 -7.63
CA LEU A 103 -0.71 -5.04 -6.73
C LEU A 103 -0.36 -6.29 -7.52
N ASP A 104 -1.20 -6.74 -8.45
CA ASP A 104 -0.93 -7.90 -9.30
C ASP A 104 0.38 -7.75 -10.08
N ARG A 105 0.62 -6.58 -10.70
CA ARG A 105 1.90 -6.30 -11.37
C ARG A 105 3.10 -6.36 -10.41
N VAL A 106 2.99 -5.78 -9.22
CA VAL A 106 4.05 -5.80 -8.20
C VAL A 106 4.29 -7.22 -7.67
N TRP A 107 3.22 -7.96 -7.41
CA TRP A 107 3.26 -9.33 -6.93
C TRP A 107 3.85 -10.24 -8.01
N ALA A 108 3.37 -10.18 -9.25
CA ALA A 108 3.91 -10.93 -10.38
C ALA A 108 5.39 -10.61 -10.61
N TYR A 109 5.80 -9.34 -10.53
CA TYR A 109 7.21 -8.94 -10.64
C TYR A 109 8.07 -9.54 -9.52
N LYS A 110 7.63 -9.42 -8.25
CA LYS A 110 8.33 -10.02 -7.10
C LYS A 110 8.35 -11.55 -7.17
N LEU A 111 7.25 -12.17 -7.62
CA LEU A 111 7.13 -13.62 -7.81
C LEU A 111 8.01 -14.10 -8.95
N LEU A 112 8.14 -13.35 -10.06
CA LEU A 112 9.01 -13.69 -11.17
C LEU A 112 10.49 -13.66 -10.72
N ILE A 113 10.88 -12.62 -9.98
CA ILE A 113 12.22 -12.51 -9.39
C ILE A 113 12.48 -13.67 -8.40
N LYS A 114 11.49 -14.03 -7.58
CA LYS A 114 11.59 -15.18 -6.68
C LYS A 114 11.55 -16.53 -7.42
N ARG A 115 10.83 -16.65 -8.53
CA ARG A 115 10.71 -17.86 -9.37
C ARG A 115 12.03 -18.15 -10.10
N LEU A 116 12.81 -17.12 -10.47
CA LEU A 116 14.19 -17.31 -10.94
C LEU A 116 15.13 -17.88 -9.88
N SER A 117 14.74 -17.87 -8.60
CA SER A 117 15.44 -18.61 -7.56
C SER A 117 14.96 -20.07 -7.58
N GLY A 118 15.68 -20.94 -8.30
CA GLY A 118 15.35 -22.36 -8.44
C GLY A 118 15.14 -23.10 -7.09
N ARG A 119 15.69 -22.56 -6.00
CA ARG A 119 15.49 -23.05 -4.62
C ARG A 119 14.05 -22.93 -4.12
N PHE A 120 13.31 -21.89 -4.56
CA PHE A 120 11.93 -21.67 -4.13
C PHE A 120 10.96 -22.66 -4.79
N ILE A 121 11.14 -22.95 -6.09
CA ILE A 121 10.35 -23.95 -6.80
C ILE A 121 10.63 -25.35 -6.22
N LEU A 122 11.90 -25.67 -5.96
CA LEU A 122 12.30 -26.92 -5.30
C LEU A 122 11.62 -27.07 -3.92
N SER A 123 11.65 -26.01 -3.09
CA SER A 123 11.00 -25.99 -1.77
C SER A 123 9.48 -26.17 -1.86
N LEU A 124 8.82 -25.55 -2.84
CA LEU A 124 7.38 -25.68 -3.05
C LEU A 124 6.98 -27.10 -3.48
N VAL A 125 7.77 -27.72 -4.39
CA VAL A 125 7.55 -29.10 -4.83
C VAL A 125 7.83 -30.09 -3.71
N VAL A 126 8.93 -29.91 -2.97
CA VAL A 126 9.29 -30.76 -1.81
C VAL A 126 8.26 -30.63 -0.69
N GLY A 127 7.78 -29.42 -0.39
CA GLY A 127 6.73 -29.18 0.61
C GLY A 127 5.35 -29.73 0.21
N ALA A 128 5.04 -29.78 -1.09
CA ALA A 128 3.81 -30.38 -1.62
C ALA A 128 3.84 -31.91 -1.63
N VAL A 129 5.01 -32.51 -1.88
CA VAL A 129 5.18 -33.98 -1.93
C VAL A 129 5.41 -34.57 -0.54
N PHE A 130 6.02 -33.81 0.38
CA PHE A 130 6.32 -34.25 1.75
C PHE A 130 6.05 -33.11 2.76
N PRO A 131 4.79 -32.92 3.22
CA PRO A 131 4.46 -31.96 4.26
C PRO A 131 5.23 -32.11 5.60
N PRO A 132 5.76 -33.28 6.02
CA PRO A 132 6.57 -33.37 7.24
C PRO A 132 8.06 -32.97 7.08
N ALA A 133 8.56 -32.64 5.89
CA ALA A 133 9.96 -32.20 5.67
C ALA A 133 10.15 -30.67 5.77
N VAL A 134 9.07 -29.93 6.01
CA VAL A 134 9.05 -28.46 6.17
C VAL A 134 10.06 -27.92 7.20
N PRO A 135 10.32 -28.56 8.37
CA PRO A 135 11.28 -28.01 9.32
C PRO A 135 12.76 -28.13 8.89
N PHE A 136 13.09 -28.89 7.84
CA PHE A 136 14.47 -29.05 7.37
C PHE A 136 14.85 -28.13 6.19
N VAL A 137 13.87 -27.57 5.47
CA VAL A 137 14.11 -26.66 4.31
C VAL A 137 13.84 -25.19 4.67
N ALA A 138 13.14 -24.94 5.77
CA ALA A 138 12.90 -23.60 6.31
C ALA A 138 14.04 -23.15 7.23
N GLU A 139 15.29 -23.20 6.75
CA GLU A 139 16.31 -22.33 7.32
C GLU A 139 15.98 -20.92 6.83
N TYR A 140 15.14 -20.25 7.63
CA TYR A 140 14.67 -18.89 7.41
C TYR A 140 15.89 -17.98 7.50
N ASP A 141 16.47 -17.63 6.36
CA ASP A 141 17.64 -16.74 6.29
C ASP A 141 17.23 -15.32 6.76
N GLU A 142 17.33 -15.10 8.07
CA GLU A 142 17.08 -13.80 8.73
C GLU A 142 18.00 -12.68 8.22
N SER A 143 19.05 -13.00 7.45
CA SER A 143 20.02 -12.01 6.96
C SER A 143 19.41 -10.96 6.01
N MET A 144 18.23 -11.23 5.43
CA MET A 144 17.52 -10.26 4.57
C MET A 144 16.95 -9.06 5.33
N TYR A 145 16.60 -9.19 6.61
CA TYR A 145 16.12 -8.05 7.41
C TYR A 145 17.28 -7.15 7.85
N GLY A 146 18.42 -7.75 8.18
CA GLY A 146 19.64 -7.03 8.57
C GLY A 146 20.20 -6.13 7.45
N LYS A 147 20.14 -6.57 6.19
CA LYS A 147 20.61 -5.76 5.05
C LYS A 147 19.75 -4.52 4.80
N SER A 148 18.42 -4.60 4.98
CA SER A 148 17.53 -3.44 4.79
C SER A 148 17.66 -2.40 5.91
N ALA A 149 17.91 -2.84 7.15
CA ALA A 149 18.18 -1.94 8.27
C ALA A 149 19.52 -1.22 8.11
N LYS A 150 20.59 -1.96 7.78
CA LYS A 150 21.94 -1.40 7.58
C LYS A 150 22.01 -0.42 6.41
N SER A 151 21.22 -0.66 5.35
CA SER A 151 21.12 0.27 4.21
C SER A 151 20.35 1.56 4.55
N ARG A 152 19.38 1.53 5.49
CA ARG A 152 18.69 2.75 5.97
C ARG A 152 19.55 3.56 6.93
N GLU A 153 20.37 2.91 7.75
CA GLU A 153 21.33 3.59 8.62
C GLU A 153 22.46 4.25 7.83
N ALA A 154 22.98 3.57 6.80
CA ALA A 154 23.98 4.17 5.90
C ALA A 154 23.46 5.42 5.17
N VAL A 155 22.19 5.42 4.76
CA VAL A 155 21.55 6.60 4.14
C VAL A 155 21.30 7.73 5.15
N ARG A 156 20.99 7.40 6.42
CA ARG A 156 20.86 8.42 7.48
C ARG A 156 22.19 9.08 7.85
N LEU A 157 23.27 8.30 7.92
CA LEU A 157 24.61 8.80 8.24
C LEU A 157 25.24 9.59 7.08
N SER A 158 24.82 9.35 5.84
CA SER A 158 25.26 10.15 4.68
C SER A 158 24.53 11.50 4.55
N ASN A 159 23.40 11.68 5.24
CA ASN A 159 22.56 12.89 5.18
C ASN A 159 22.62 13.73 6.46
N SER A 160 23.56 13.43 7.36
CA SER A 160 23.90 14.24 8.53
C SER A 160 25.34 14.73 8.42
#